data_AF-A0A529NFR2-F1
#
_entry.id   AF-A0A529NFR2-F1
#
_cell.length_a   1.000
_cell.length_b   1.000
_cell.length_c   1.000
_cell.angle_alpha   90.00
_cell.angle_beta   90.00
_cell.angle_gamma   90.00
#
_symmetry.space_group_name_H-M   'P 1'
#
loop_
_entity.id
_entity.type
_entity.pdbx_description
1 polymer ?
#
loop_
_entity_poly.entity_id
_entity_poly.type
_entity_poly.pdbx_seq_one_letter_code
_entity_poly.pdbx_strand_id
1 'polypeptide(L)' 'MPDPTSDTLDRIHDRIIQAAPAGVWSRADFLDIGTPNAVEKALQRLTLRGVIRRPHRGLYD' A
#
# COMPACT_ATOMS: atom_id res chain seq x y z
N MET A 1 -10.67 -19.48 0.72
CA MET A 1 -10.87 -18.29 -0.12
C MET A 1 -9.76 -17.31 0.21
N PRO A 2 -9.01 -16.78 -0.75
CA PRO A 2 -8.13 -15.65 -0.45
C PRO A 2 -9.03 -14.48 -0.03
N ASP A 3 -8.77 -13.91 1.14
CA ASP A 3 -9.47 -12.73 1.61
C ASP A 3 -9.26 -11.60 0.59
N PRO A 4 -10.31 -10.88 0.16
CA PRO A 4 -10.17 -9.80 -0.85
C PRO A 4 -9.21 -8.70 -0.38
N THR A 5 -9.08 -8.51 0.94
CA THR A 5 -8.09 -7.60 1.54
C THR A 5 -6.65 -8.10 1.39
N SER A 6 -6.44 -9.43 1.30
CA SER A 6 -5.12 -10.01 1.07
C SER A 6 -4.65 -9.80 -0.37
N ASP A 7 -5.55 -9.93 -1.36
CA ASP A 7 -5.24 -9.64 -2.77
C ASP A 7 -4.89 -8.15 -2.98
N THR A 8 -5.65 -7.23 -2.39
CA THR A 8 -5.32 -5.79 -2.44
C THR A 8 -3.96 -5.49 -1.83
N LEU A 9 -3.62 -6.14 -0.71
CA LEU A 9 -2.33 -5.95 -0.04
C LEU A 9 -1.17 -6.43 -0.92
N ASP A 10 -1.31 -7.62 -1.51
CA ASP A 10 -0.28 -8.23 -2.34
C ASP A 10 0.01 -7.38 -3.59
N ARG A 11 -1.05 -6.88 -4.25
CA ARG A 11 -0.92 -5.98 -5.41
C ARG A 11 -0.28 -4.63 -5.07
N ILE A 12 -0.63 -4.04 -3.92
CA ILE A 12 0.00 -2.79 -3.45
C ILE A 12 1.48 -3.03 -3.18
N HIS A 13 1.80 -4.15 -2.53
CA HIS A 13 3.18 -4.52 -2.22
C HIS A 13 4.00 -4.75 -3.49
N ASP A 14 3.47 -5.49 -4.47
CA ASP A 14 4.14 -5.71 -5.75
C ASP A 14 4.37 -4.39 -6.49
N ARG A 15 3.37 -3.50 -6.54
CA ARG A 15 3.51 -2.14 -7.13
C ARG A 15 4.65 -1.35 -6.49
N ILE A 16 4.79 -1.40 -5.16
CA ILE A 16 5.84 -0.72 -4.40
C ILE A 16 7.22 -1.28 -4.75
N ILE A 17 7.35 -2.61 -4.83
CA ILE A 17 8.60 -3.27 -5.22
C ILE A 17 8.99 -2.93 -6.67
N GLN A 18 8.01 -2.92 -7.58
CA GLN A 18 8.22 -2.59 -9.01
C GLN A 18 8.57 -1.10 -9.23
N ALA A 19 8.07 -0.20 -8.38
CA ALA A 19 8.26 1.25 -8.51
C ALA A 19 9.66 1.75 -8.10
N ALA A 20 10.57 0.85 -7.67
CA ALA A 20 11.92 1.13 -7.20
C ALA A 20 11.97 1.86 -5.82
N PRO A 21 13.06 1.70 -5.04
CA PRO A 21 13.11 2.04 -3.60
C PRO A 21 13.15 3.53 -3.25
N ALA A 22 12.77 4.43 -4.16
CA ALA A 22 12.80 5.89 -3.95
C ALA A 22 11.48 6.58 -4.28
N GLY A 23 10.40 5.82 -4.49
CA GLY A 23 9.08 6.37 -4.77
C GLY A 23 8.38 6.81 -3.49
N VAL A 24 8.05 8.10 -3.37
CA VAL A 24 7.07 8.52 -2.36
C VAL A 24 5.68 8.21 -2.90
N TRP A 25 4.92 7.35 -2.21
CA TRP A 25 3.58 6.97 -2.62
C TRP A 25 2.51 7.72 -1.84
N SER A 26 1.45 8.10 -2.54
CA SER A 26 0.23 8.60 -1.91
C SER A 26 -0.85 7.53 -1.94
N ARG A 27 -1.94 7.77 -1.21
CA ARG A 27 -3.12 6.88 -1.25
C ARG A 27 -3.75 6.82 -2.65
N ALA A 28 -3.60 7.89 -3.44
CA ALA A 28 -4.21 8.01 -4.77
C ALA A 28 -3.59 7.03 -5.78
N ASP A 29 -2.32 6.69 -5.61
CA ASP A 29 -1.55 5.80 -6.49
C ASP A 29 -2.03 4.35 -6.48
N PHE A 30 -2.89 4.00 -5.51
CA PHE A 30 -3.40 2.63 -5.32
C PHE A 30 -4.93 2.55 -5.44
N LEU A 31 -5.61 3.65 -5.75
CA LEU A 31 -7.07 3.64 -5.92
C LEU A 31 -7.51 2.84 -7.16
N ASP A 32 -6.60 2.56 -8.09
CA ASP A 32 -6.81 1.65 -9.21
C ASP A 32 -6.89 0.18 -8.77
N ILE A 33 -6.27 -0.17 -7.64
CA ILE A 33 -6.18 -1.54 -7.12
C ILE A 33 -7.43 -1.90 -6.31
N GLY A 34 -8.09 -0.92 -5.68
CA GLY A 34 -9.29 -1.18 -4.90
C GLY A 34 -9.90 0.04 -4.24
N THR A 35 -10.92 -0.21 -3.40
CA THR A 35 -11.62 0.88 -2.69
C THR A 35 -10.68 1.61 -1.71
N PRO A 36 -10.92 2.90 -1.43
CA PRO A 36 -10.07 3.70 -0.54
C PRO A 36 -9.84 3.05 0.84
N ASN A 37 -10.87 2.40 1.39
CA ASN A 37 -10.79 1.72 2.68
C ASN A 37 -9.93 0.44 2.63
N ALA A 38 -10.03 -0.33 1.53
CA ALA A 38 -9.20 -1.53 1.35
C ALA A 38 -7.72 -1.17 1.19
N VAL A 39 -7.43 -0.14 0.39
CA VAL A 39 -6.09 0.44 0.22
C VAL A 39 -5.53 0.93 1.56
N GLU A 40 -6.31 1.70 2.31
CA GLU A 40 -5.86 2.23 3.61
C GLU A 40 -5.54 1.11 4.61
N LYS A 41 -6.36 0.07 4.68
CA LYS A 41 -6.09 -1.11 5.53
C LYS A 41 -4.83 -1.85 5.09
N ALA A 42 -4.59 -2.00 3.78
CA ALA A 42 -3.39 -2.63 3.26
C ALA A 42 -2.13 -1.82 3.59
N LEU A 43 -2.15 -0.51 3.35
CA LEU A 43 -1.04 0.39 3.69
C LEU A 43 -0.75 0.42 5.20
N GLN A 44 -1.79 0.43 6.04
CA GLN A 44 -1.63 0.30 7.49
C GLN A 44 -0.94 -1.01 7.86
N ARG A 45 -1.34 -2.15 7.27
CA ARG A 45 -0.70 -3.44 7.52
C ARG A 45 0.76 -3.46 7.07
N LEU A 46 1.09 -2.89 5.92
CA LEU A 46 2.46 -2.79 5.43
C LEU A 46 3.33 -1.91 6.34
N THR A 47 2.76 -0.81 6.84
CA THR A 47 3.43 0.06 7.82
C THR A 47 3.67 -0.66 9.15
N LEU A 48 2.66 -1.38 9.65
CA LEU A 48 2.78 -2.17 10.90
C LEU A 48 3.82 -3.29 10.79
N ARG A 49 4.00 -3.85 9.58
CA ARG A 49 5.03 -4.86 9.29
C ARG A 49 6.42 -4.26 9.09
N GLY A 50 6.56 -2.94 9.02
CA GLY A 50 7.83 -2.26 8.75
C GLY A 50 8.31 -2.37 7.30
N VAL A 51 7.42 -2.75 6.37
CA VAL A 51 7.73 -2.83 4.93
C VAL A 51 7.84 -1.45 4.32
N ILE A 52 6.96 -0.54 4.73
CA ILE A 52 6.95 0.87 4.32
C ILE A 52 6.95 1.77 5.55
N ARG A 53 7.50 2.96 5.38
CA ARG A 53 7.53 4.06 6.34
C ARG A 53 6.46 5.07 5.99
N ARG A 54 6.00 5.79 7.01
CA ARG A 54 5.01 6.86 6.86
C ARG A 54 5.61 8.17 7.35
N PRO A 55 6.45 8.84 6.54
CA PRO A 55 7.13 10.06 6.95
C PRO A 55 6.15 11.22 7.18
N HIS A 56 5.01 11.25 6.47
CA HIS A 56 3.99 12.29 6.63
C HIS A 56 2.56 11.73 6.55
N ARG A 57 1.58 12.47 7.07
CA ARG A 57 0.17 12.04 7.07
C ARG A 57 -0.37 11.95 5.63
N GLY A 58 -0.34 10.74 5.07
CA GLY A 58 -0.85 10.46 3.71
C GLY A 58 0.23 10.20 2.67
N LEU A 59 1.51 10.25 3.06
CA LEU A 59 2.66 9.87 2.23
C LEU A 59 3.36 8.65 2.82
N TYR A 60 3.81 7.76 1.95
CA TYR A 60 4.47 6.50 2.28
C TYR A 60 5.79 6.41 1.50
N ASP A 61 6.80 5.82 2.14
CA ASP A 61 8.18 5.65 1.67
C ASP A 61 8.65 4.20 1.93
#